data_AF-A0A939UBE6-F1
#
_entry.id   AF-A0A939UBE6-F1
#
_cell.length_a   1.000
_cell.length_b   1.000
_cell.length_c   1.000
_cell.angle_alpha   90.00
_cell.angle_beta   90.00
_cell.angle_gamma   90.00
#
_symmetry.space_group_name_H-M   'P 1'
#
loop_
_entity.id
_entity.type
_entity.pdbx_description
1 polymer ?
#
loop_
_entity_poly.entity_id
_entity_poly.type
_entity_poly.pdbx_seq_one_letter_code
_entity_poly.pdbx_strand_id
1 'polypeptide(L)' 'MKKHASSIIPFDPQTQYAVIKSSICTGEKVAGFKNKTDGHFTEVMVIQSPADEAAFKKLYNLESVRKEY' A
#
# COMPACT_ATOMS: atom_id res chain seq x y z
N MET A 1 -22.31 1.07 -18.47
CA MET A 1 -21.44 1.45 -17.33
C MET A 1 -20.54 0.26 -16.99
N LYS A 2 -19.33 0.19 -17.56
CA LYS A 2 -18.39 -0.89 -17.27
C LYS A 2 -17.58 -0.45 -16.05
N LYS A 3 -17.89 -1.02 -14.87
CA LYS A 3 -17.06 -0.84 -13.68
C LYS A 3 -15.69 -1.40 -14.04
N HIS A 4 -14.68 -0.54 -14.20
CA HIS A 4 -13.30 -1.00 -14.27
C HIS A 4 -13.03 -1.74 -12.96
N ALA A 5 -12.93 -3.07 -13.03
CA ALA A 5 -12.36 -3.85 -11.95
C ALA A 5 -10.90 -3.40 -11.87
N SER A 6 -10.61 -2.45 -10.98
CA SER A 6 -9.26 -2.13 -10.58
C SER A 6 -8.61 -3.44 -10.17
N SER A 7 -7.66 -3.94 -10.95
CA SER A 7 -6.96 -5.18 -10.65
C SER A 7 -6.38 -5.07 -9.25
N ILE A 8 -6.96 -5.78 -8.29
CA ILE A 8 -6.43 -5.85 -6.93
C ILE A 8 -5.04 -6.46 -7.06
N ILE A 9 -4.02 -5.73 -6.62
CA ILE A 9 -2.65 -6.24 -6.62
C ILE A 9 -2.57 -7.35 -5.58
N PRO A 10 -2.17 -8.58 -5.92
CA PRO A 10 -2.07 -9.66 -4.96
C PRO A 10 -1.11 -9.31 -3.83
N PHE A 11 -1.49 -9.66 -2.60
CA PHE A 11 -0.66 -9.49 -1.41
C PHE A 11 -0.37 -10.87 -0.81
N ASP A 12 0.91 -11.21 -0.67
CA ASP A 12 1.34 -12.40 0.04
C ASP A 12 2.03 -12.02 1.36
N PRO A 13 1.37 -12.20 2.53
CA PRO A 13 1.95 -11.86 3.82
C PRO A 13 3.13 -12.76 4.22
N GLN A 14 3.39 -13.88 3.53
CA GLN A 14 4.56 -14.71 3.78
C GLN A 14 5.83 -14.06 3.22
N THR A 15 5.75 -13.52 2.00
CA THR A 15 6.89 -12.93 1.27
C THR A 15 6.94 -11.40 1.31
N GLN A 16 5.84 -10.74 1.63
CA GLN A 16 5.70 -9.29 1.60
C GLN A 16 5.18 -8.72 2.92
N TYR A 17 5.39 -7.42 3.12
CA TYR A 17 4.73 -6.65 4.17
C TYR A 17 4.15 -5.35 3.60
N ALA A 18 3.01 -4.94 4.15
CA ALA A 18 2.38 -3.68 3.79
C ALA A 18 3.13 -2.49 4.39
N VAL A 19 3.39 -1.47 3.56
CA VAL A 19 4.11 -0.27 3.95
C VAL A 19 3.53 0.97 3.26
N ILE A 20 3.50 2.08 3.98
CA ILE A 20 3.27 3.42 3.43
C ILE A 20 4.60 4.13 3.40
N LYS A 21 5.05 4.49 2.20
CA LYS A 21 6.23 5.34 2.00
C LYS A 21 5.81 6.79 1.87
N SER A 22 6.45 7.68 2.62
CA SER A 22 6.31 9.13 2.45
C SER A 22 7.54 9.66 1.74
N SER A 23 7.36 10.40 0.65
CA SER A 23 8.47 11.12 0.03
C SER A 23 8.81 12.36 0.86
N ILE A 24 10.05 12.46 1.32
CA ILE A 24 10.52 13.64 2.08
C ILE A 24 10.53 14.92 1.24
N CYS A 25 10.63 14.80 -0.08
CA CYS A 25 10.71 15.94 -0.99
C CYS A 25 9.32 16.48 -1.37
N THR A 26 8.33 15.60 -1.56
CA THR A 26 7.00 15.99 -2.07
C THR A 26 5.90 15.87 -1.02
N GLY A 27 6.15 15.17 0.10
CA GLY A 27 5.13 14.82 1.08
C GLY A 27 4.12 13.78 0.60
N GLU A 28 4.27 13.26 -0.62
CA GLU A 28 3.39 12.25 -1.19
C GLU A 28 3.54 10.94 -0.42
N LYS A 29 2.41 10.31 -0.10
CA LYS A 29 2.37 9.02 0.58
C LYS A 29 1.83 7.97 -0.37
N VAL A 30 2.55 6.87 -0.51
CA VAL A 30 2.14 5.72 -1.33
C VAL A 30 2.09 4.48 -0.46
N ALA A 31 0.92 3.86 -0.40
CA ALA A 31 0.74 2.53 0.17
C ALA A 31 1.11 1.47 -0.87
N GLY A 32 1.83 0.46 -0.42
CA GLY A 32 2.26 -0.63 -1.25
C GLY A 32 2.76 -1.82 -0.47
N PHE A 33 3.33 -2.77 -1.19
CA PHE A 33 3.93 -3.97 -0.62
C PHE A 33 5.43 -3.94 -0.83
N LYS A 34 6.16 -4.31 0.22
CA LYS A 34 7.61 -4.46 0.15
C LYS A 34 7.96 -5.92 0.36
N ASN A 35 8.70 -6.48 -0.59
CA ASN A 35 9.19 -7.84 -0.51
C ASN A 35 10.26 -7.94 0.59
N LYS A 36 10.16 -8.98 1.42
CA LYS A 36 11.02 -9.21 2.58
C LYS A 36 12.44 -9.64 2.19
N THR A 37 12.62 -10.21 1.00
CA THR A 37 13.88 -10.78 0.52
C THR A 37 14.72 -9.76 -0.22
N ASP A 38 14.16 -9.12 -1.26
CA ASP A 38 14.90 -8.20 -2.14
C ASP A 38 14.62 -6.71 -1.86
N GLY A 39 13.65 -6.41 -1.00
CA GLY A 39 13.25 -5.04 -0.68
C GLY A 39 12.48 -4.33 -1.79
N HIS A 40 12.08 -5.04 -2.86
CA HIS A 40 11.32 -4.49 -3.97
C HIS A 40 9.99 -3.94 -3.46
N PHE A 41 9.66 -2.70 -3.87
CA PHE A 41 8.44 -2.02 -3.48
C PHE A 41 7.48 -1.97 -4.67
N THR A 42 6.30 -2.54 -4.47
CA THR A 42 5.19 -2.50 -5.42
C THR A 42 4.19 -1.45 -4.95
N GLU A 43 4.00 -0.41 -5.76
CA GLU A 43 3.04 0.66 -5.51
C GLU A 43 1.61 0.16 -5.71
N VAL A 44 0.73 0.45 -4.76
CA VAL A 44 -0.67 -0.01 -4.80
C VAL A 44 -1.65 1.14 -4.86
N MET A 45 -1.48 2.13 -3.99
CA MET A 45 -2.34 3.32 -3.99
C MET A 45 -1.68 4.53 -3.36
N VAL A 46 -1.99 5.71 -3.89
CA VAL A 46 -1.64 6.99 -3.26
C VAL A 46 -2.57 7.24 -2.06
N ILE A 47 -2.00 7.70 -0.96
CA ILE A 47 -2.69 8.02 0.30
C ILE A 47 -2.71 9.54 0.47
N GLN A 48 -3.88 10.15 0.33
CA GLN A 48 -4.04 11.60 0.50
C GLN A 48 -4.78 11.94 1.81
N SER A 49 -5.51 10.97 2.36
CA SER A 49 -6.31 11.14 3.57
C SER A 49 -6.23 9.92 4.50
N PRO A 50 -6.60 10.07 5.78
CA PRO A 50 -6.76 8.93 6.69
C PRO A 50 -7.80 7.90 6.21
N ALA A 51 -8.80 8.33 5.42
CA ALA A 51 -9.79 7.44 4.84
C ALA A 51 -9.16 6.51 3.79
N ASP A 52 -8.18 7.00 3.02
CA ASP A 52 -7.45 6.19 2.05
C ASP A 52 -6.60 5.12 2.75
N GLU A 53 -5.93 5.48 3.87
CA GLU A 53 -5.19 4.53 4.69
C GLU A 53 -6.12 3.44 5.27
N ALA A 54 -7.31 3.84 5.75
CA ALA A 54 -8.31 2.89 6.24
C ALA A 54 -8.85 1.99 5.12
N ALA A 55 -9.06 2.53 3.92
CA ALA A 55 -9.49 1.76 2.75
C ALA A 55 -8.43 0.73 2.34
N PHE A 56 -7.15 1.11 2.33
CA PHE A 56 -6.04 0.21 2.05
C PHE A 56 -6.00 -0.96 3.05
N LYS A 57 -6.09 -0.64 4.36
CA LYS A 57 -6.13 -1.65 5.42
C LYS A 57 -7.30 -2.61 5.25
N LYS A 58 -8.49 -2.07 4.96
CA LYS A 58 -9.70 -2.88 4.75
C LYS A 58 -9.59 -3.76 3.50
N LEU A 59 -9.03 -3.24 2.42
CA LEU A 59 -8.87 -3.97 1.16
C LEU A 59 -8.00 -5.22 1.31
N TYR A 60 -6.96 -5.14 2.13
CA TYR A 60 -6.01 -6.24 2.37
C TYR A 60 -6.18 -6.91 3.74
N ASN A 61 -7.26 -6.60 4.45
CA ASN A 61 -7.57 -7.13 5.79
C ASN A 61 -6.41 -7.00 6.79
N LEU A 62 -5.80 -5.81 6.84
CA LEU A 62 -4.65 -5.47 7.68
C LEU A 62 -5.10 -4.72 8.93
N GLU A 63 -4.59 -5.10 10.10
CA GLU A 63 -4.80 -4.35 11.34
C GLU A 63 -3.95 -3.07 11.39
N SER A 64 -2.71 -3.15 10.90
CA SER A 64 -1.77 -2.03 10.88
C SER A 64 -0.87 -2.07 9.65
N VAL A 65 -0.27 -0.92 9.32
CA VAL A 65 0.63 -0.76 8.16
C VAL A 65 1.86 -0.02 8.62
N ARG A 66 3.05 -0.50 8.22
CA ARG A 66 4.32 0.15 8.55
C ARG A 66 4.43 1.49 7.82
N LYS A 67 5.08 2.48 8.43
CA LYS A 67 5.34 3.78 7.80
C LYS A 67 6.85 3.95 7.66
N GLU A 68 7.31 4.12 6.42
CA GLU A 68 8.70 4.45 6.08
C GLU A 68 8.71 5.90 5.58
N TYR A 69 9.64 6.72 6.10
CA TYR A 69 9.84 8.14 5.73
C TYR A 69 11.23 8.30 5.14
#